data_AF-A0A5B0RHE4-F1
#
_entry.id   AF-A0A5B0RHE4-F1
#
_cell.length_a   1.000
_cell.length_b   1.000
_cell.length_c   1.000
_cell.angle_alpha   90.00
_cell.angle_beta   90.00
_cell.angle_gamma   90.00
#
_symmetry.space_group_name_H-M   'P 1'
#
loop_
_entity.id
_entity.type
_entity.pdbx_description
1 polymer ?
#
loop_
_entity_poly.entity_id
_entity_poly.type
_entity_poly.pdbx_seq_one_letter_code
_entity_poly.pdbx_strand_id
1 'polypeptide(L)'
;MMVKQLPAIVGVHWRQESLQITKLPRCASSLLLTLDSLKNSYPSLEAAHLSTDYLIKQVLNDHTRMGGQTSNKEMKAHSGTFYKLITPDHHSMMRNLLSHPISLKLFIFNTLLDTLDCLANLLEKFLQLLPFKAIKEIDQMMKVQNKSNTLDLD
;
A
#
# COMPACT_ATOMS: atom_id res chain seq x y z
N MET A 1 -16.45 -4.30 -24.20
CA MET A 1 -15.37 -4.83 -23.33
C MET A 1 -15.84 -4.63 -21.88
N MET A 2 -16.28 -5.71 -21.22
CA MET A 2 -16.75 -5.64 -19.84
C MET A 2 -15.56 -5.35 -18.93
N VAL A 3 -15.61 -4.22 -18.21
CA VAL A 3 -14.67 -3.94 -17.12
C VAL A 3 -14.79 -5.10 -16.14
N LYS A 4 -13.72 -5.85 -15.87
CA LYS A 4 -13.71 -6.85 -14.81
C LYS A 4 -14.14 -6.15 -13.52
N GLN A 5 -15.29 -6.54 -12.99
CA GLN A 5 -15.80 -5.97 -11.76
C GLN A 5 -14.82 -6.32 -10.65
N LEU A 6 -14.33 -5.32 -9.94
CA LEU A 6 -13.44 -5.55 -8.81
C LEU A 6 -14.19 -6.35 -7.74
N PRO A 7 -13.50 -7.30 -7.07
CA PRO A 7 -14.10 -8.01 -5.96
C PRO A 7 -14.54 -7.01 -4.89
N ALA A 8 -15.55 -7.35 -4.10
CA ALA A 8 -15.89 -6.53 -2.93
C ALA A 8 -14.70 -6.56 -1.96
N ILE A 9 -14.10 -5.40 -1.72
CA ILE A 9 -12.86 -5.24 -0.97
C ILE A 9 -13.08 -4.36 0.26
N VAL A 10 -12.50 -4.75 1.39
CA VAL A 10 -12.32 -3.88 2.55
C VAL A 10 -10.92 -3.26 2.52
N GLY A 11 -10.84 -1.94 2.70
CA GLY A 11 -9.57 -1.23 2.84
C GLY A 11 -9.10 -1.23 4.29
N VAL A 12 -7.88 -1.73 4.53
CA VAL A 12 -7.20 -1.68 5.83
C VAL A 12 -5.99 -0.77 5.69
N HIS A 13 -5.97 0.31 6.47
CA HIS A 13 -4.78 1.15 6.60
C HIS A 13 -4.14 0.91 7.96
N TRP A 14 -2.92 0.39 7.96
CA TRP A 14 -2.20 0.03 9.18
C TRP A 14 -0.79 0.64 9.18
N ARG A 15 -0.64 1.70 9.96
CA ARG A 15 0.65 2.30 10.30
C ARG A 15 1.22 1.60 11.53
N GLN A 16 2.38 0.98 11.39
CA GLN A 16 3.04 0.27 12.49
C GLN A 16 4.03 1.18 13.22
N GLU A 17 4.65 2.12 12.50
CA GLU A 17 5.66 3.05 13.05
C GLU A 17 5.13 3.89 14.23
N SER A 18 3.83 4.15 14.28
CA SER A 18 3.17 4.93 15.32
C SER A 18 2.68 4.10 16.51
N LEU A 19 2.78 2.77 16.43
CA LEU A 19 2.32 1.87 17.47
C LEU A 19 3.46 1.46 18.40
N GLN A 20 3.19 1.47 19.70
CA GLN A 20 4.11 0.88 20.68
C GLN A 20 4.25 -0.62 20.41
N ILE A 21 5.49 -1.13 20.40
CA ILE A 21 5.78 -2.54 20.13
C ILE A 21 4.98 -3.48 21.04
N THR A 22 4.81 -3.12 22.31
CA THR A 22 4.04 -3.89 23.30
C THR A 22 2.54 -4.00 22.97
N LYS A 23 2.01 -3.08 22.15
CA LYS A 23 0.61 -3.07 21.71
C LYS A 23 0.41 -3.79 20.37
N LEU A 24 1.46 -3.92 19.55
CA LEU A 24 1.39 -4.55 18.23
C LEU A 24 0.70 -5.92 18.24
N PRO A 25 0.99 -6.86 19.17
CA PRO A 25 0.33 -8.16 19.17
C PRO A 25 -1.19 -8.05 19.36
N ARG A 26 -1.64 -7.18 20.28
CA ARG A 26 -3.08 -6.99 20.55
C ARG A 26 -3.79 -6.35 19.35
N CYS A 27 -3.16 -5.36 18.72
CA CYS A 27 -3.68 -4.72 17.51
C CYS A 27 -3.79 -5.74 16.35
N ALA A 28 -2.78 -6.59 16.19
CA ALA A 28 -2.77 -7.65 15.18
C ALA A 28 -3.91 -8.65 15.39
N SER A 29 -4.07 -9.17 16.61
CA SER A 29 -5.17 -10.09 16.94
C SER A 29 -6.54 -9.44 16.74
N SER A 30 -6.69 -8.17 17.16
CA SER A 30 -7.94 -7.42 16.96
C SER A 30 -8.25 -7.23 15.48
N LEU A 31 -7.24 -6.99 14.63
CA LEU A 31 -7.43 -6.86 13.19
C LEU A 31 -7.92 -8.18 12.58
N LEU A 32 -7.31 -9.31 12.93
CA LEU A 32 -7.74 -10.62 12.44
C LEU A 32 -9.19 -10.93 12.81
N LEU A 33 -9.55 -10.75 14.09
CA LEU A 33 -10.93 -10.93 14.56
C LEU A 33 -11.92 -10.01 13.84
N THR A 34 -11.51 -8.78 13.57
CA THR A 34 -12.36 -7.81 12.84
C THR A 34 -12.58 -8.26 11.40
N LEU A 35 -11.53 -8.74 10.72
CA LEU A 35 -11.63 -9.23 9.34
C LEU A 35 -12.52 -10.48 9.24
N ASP A 36 -12.39 -11.42 10.18
CA ASP A 36 -13.26 -12.59 10.24
C ASP A 36 -14.72 -12.21 10.53
N SER A 37 -14.93 -11.31 11.49
CA SER A 37 -16.28 -10.79 11.78
C SER A 37 -16.89 -10.09 10.56
N LEU A 38 -16.10 -9.30 9.82
CA LEU A 38 -16.56 -8.64 8.60
C LEU A 38 -16.92 -9.65 7.52
N LYS A 39 -16.12 -10.69 7.32
CA LYS A 39 -16.43 -11.75 6.34
C LYS A 39 -17.71 -12.51 6.71
N ASN A 40 -17.93 -12.77 8.00
CA ASN A 40 -19.14 -13.44 8.47
C ASN A 40 -20.39 -12.56 8.28
N SER A 41 -20.29 -11.27 8.59
CA SER A 41 -21.39 -10.32 8.43
C SER A 41 -21.69 -9.97 6.97
N TYR A 42 -20.65 -10.01 6.12
CA TYR A 42 -20.74 -9.68 4.71
C TYR A 42 -20.13 -10.82 3.87
N PRO A 43 -20.86 -11.93 3.64
CA PRO A 43 -20.34 -13.06 2.89
C PRO A 43 -19.89 -12.72 1.46
N SER A 44 -20.45 -11.65 0.87
CA SER A 44 -20.05 -11.11 -0.44
C SER A 44 -18.68 -10.44 -0.43
N LEU A 45 -18.10 -10.14 0.74
CA LEU A 45 -16.75 -9.59 0.85
C LEU A 45 -15.72 -10.65 0.43
N GLU A 46 -14.93 -10.36 -0.58
CA GLU A 46 -14.01 -11.33 -1.19
C GLU A 46 -12.55 -11.10 -0.76
N ALA A 47 -12.20 -9.85 -0.47
CA ALA A 47 -10.81 -9.47 -0.26
C ALA A 47 -10.62 -8.34 0.76
N ALA A 48 -9.39 -8.25 1.27
CA ALA A 48 -8.90 -7.16 2.09
C ALA A 48 -7.68 -6.53 1.42
N HIS A 49 -7.67 -5.21 1.24
CA HIS A 49 -6.51 -4.47 0.77
C HIS A 49 -5.77 -3.87 1.97
N LEU A 50 -4.54 -4.32 2.22
CA LEU A 50 -3.69 -3.85 3.31
C LEU A 50 -2.68 -2.80 2.80
N SER A 51 -2.91 -1.56 3.22
CA SER A 51 -1.96 -0.44 3.09
C SER A 51 -1.17 -0.31 4.38
N THR A 52 0.15 -0.48 4.32
CA THR A 52 1.04 -0.39 5.48
C THR A 52 2.38 0.25 5.11
N ASP A 53 3.02 0.85 6.11
CA ASP A 53 4.39 1.34 6.10
C ASP A 53 5.44 0.21 6.11
N TYR A 54 5.03 -1.03 6.43
CA TYR A 54 5.91 -2.19 6.45
C TYR A 54 6.15 -2.81 5.05
N LEU A 55 7.37 -3.26 4.78
CA LEU A 55 7.76 -3.89 3.51
C LEU A 55 7.26 -5.35 3.39
N ILE A 56 5.95 -5.54 3.20
CA ILE A 56 5.31 -6.87 3.13
C ILE A 56 5.92 -7.79 2.06
N LYS A 57 6.31 -7.26 0.90
CA LYS A 57 6.91 -8.05 -0.20
C LYS A 57 8.15 -8.84 0.24
N GLN A 58 8.90 -8.33 1.22
CA GLN A 58 10.10 -9.01 1.73
C GLN A 58 9.72 -10.25 2.53
N VAL A 59 8.69 -10.16 3.39
CA VAL A 59 8.21 -11.31 4.18
C VAL A 59 7.66 -12.43 3.30
N LEU A 60 6.86 -12.08 2.28
CA LEU A 60 6.30 -13.09 1.38
C LEU A 60 7.38 -13.80 0.57
N ASN A 61 8.46 -13.09 0.20
CA ASN A 61 9.60 -13.67 -0.51
C ASN A 61 10.51 -14.50 0.43
N ASP A 62 10.70 -14.10 1.68
CA ASP A 62 11.50 -14.85 2.66
C ASP A 62 10.88 -16.22 2.97
N HIS A 63 9.56 -16.34 2.96
CA HIS A 63 8.88 -17.65 3.08
C HIS A 63 9.15 -18.61 1.92
N THR A 64 9.60 -18.12 0.75
CA THR A 64 10.01 -18.98 -0.38
C THR A 64 11.48 -19.37 -0.34
N ARG A 65 12.28 -18.80 0.58
CA ARG A 65 13.70 -19.09 0.73
C ARG A 65 13.97 -19.67 2.11
N MET A 66 13.77 -20.99 2.23
CA MET A 66 14.41 -21.75 3.31
C MET A 66 15.93 -21.54 3.22
N GLY A 67 16.47 -20.71 4.12
CA GLY A 67 17.91 -20.57 4.33
C GLY A 67 18.63 -19.76 3.25
N GLY A 68 18.78 -18.45 3.44
CA GLY A 68 19.70 -17.68 2.62
C GLY A 68 19.90 -16.28 3.16
N GLN A 69 21.11 -15.99 3.63
CA GLN A 69 21.57 -14.65 4.00
C GLN A 69 21.11 -13.62 2.97
N THR A 70 20.36 -12.62 3.42
CA THR A 70 19.95 -11.49 2.60
C THR A 70 21.20 -10.66 2.28
N SER A 71 21.67 -10.75 1.03
CA SER A 71 22.68 -9.85 0.50
C SER A 71 22.18 -8.41 0.54
N ASN A 72 23.08 -7.50 0.91
CA ASN A 72 22.94 -6.04 0.98
C ASN A 72 22.53 -5.39 -0.36
N LYS A 73 21.35 -5.70 -0.89
CA LYS A 73 20.73 -4.88 -1.94
C LYS A 73 19.95 -3.77 -1.26
N GLU A 74 20.32 -2.53 -1.57
CA GLU A 74 19.72 -1.30 -1.04
C GLU A 74 18.19 -1.39 -1.01
N MET A 75 17.69 -1.27 0.21
CA MET A 75 16.30 -1.49 0.60
C MET A 75 15.48 -0.27 0.20
N LYS A 76 14.63 -0.38 -0.82
CA LYS A 76 13.78 0.72 -1.27
C LYS A 76 12.37 0.57 -0.69
N ALA A 77 12.01 1.44 0.25
CA ALA A 77 10.65 1.55 0.78
C ALA A 77 9.66 1.85 -0.35
N HIS A 78 8.50 1.18 -0.37
CA HIS A 78 7.45 1.38 -1.39
C HIS A 78 6.66 2.68 -1.20
N SER A 79 6.80 3.31 -0.03
CA SER A 79 6.37 4.68 0.24
C SER A 79 7.58 5.46 0.71
N GLY A 80 7.77 6.70 0.26
CA GLY A 80 8.81 7.61 0.77
C GLY A 80 8.65 7.97 2.27
N THR A 81 7.81 7.24 3.01
CA THR A 81 7.59 7.37 4.46
C THR A 81 8.40 6.30 5.18
N PHE A 82 9.59 6.74 5.62
CA PHE A 82 10.34 6.37 6.82
C PHE A 82 10.34 4.90 7.29
N TYR A 83 11.39 4.18 6.89
CA TYR A 83 11.78 2.88 7.43
C TYR A 83 12.57 2.96 8.76
N LYS A 84 12.68 4.15 9.38
CA LYS A 84 13.69 4.42 10.42
C LYS A 84 13.45 3.70 11.76
N LEU A 85 12.25 3.16 12.01
CA LEU A 85 11.85 2.62 13.31
C LEU A 85 11.33 1.17 13.28
N ILE A 86 11.41 0.49 12.14
CA ILE A 86 11.00 -0.92 12.05
C ILE A 86 12.07 -1.80 12.71
N THR A 87 11.71 -2.41 13.84
CA THR A 87 12.58 -3.30 14.63
C THR A 87 12.38 -4.78 14.27
N PRO A 88 13.28 -5.69 14.71
CA PRO A 88 13.07 -7.14 14.56
C PRO A 88 11.72 -7.65 15.11
N ASP A 89 11.19 -7.01 16.15
CA ASP A 89 9.87 -7.37 16.73
C ASP A 89 8.72 -7.05 15.78
N HIS A 90 8.81 -5.94 15.03
CA HIS A 90 7.85 -5.62 13.97
C HIS A 90 7.88 -6.70 12.88
N HIS A 91 9.07 -7.14 12.48
CA HIS A 91 9.24 -8.20 11.49
C HIS A 91 8.65 -9.54 11.96
N SER A 92 8.93 -9.92 13.22
CA SER A 92 8.38 -11.15 13.82
C SER A 92 6.85 -11.11 13.87
N MET A 93 6.29 -9.99 14.31
CA MET A 93 4.84 -9.81 14.37
C MET A 93 4.21 -9.90 12.98
N MET A 94 4.76 -9.20 11.99
CA MET A 94 4.20 -9.19 10.64
C MET A 94 4.30 -10.55 9.95
N ARG A 95 5.37 -11.30 10.16
CA ARG A 95 5.44 -12.71 9.73
C ARG A 95 4.33 -13.54 10.34
N ASN A 96 4.16 -13.42 11.66
CA ASN A 96 3.10 -14.14 12.35
C ASN A 96 1.74 -13.77 11.76
N LEU A 97 1.39 -12.49 11.70
CA LEU A 97 0.11 -12.04 11.13
C LEU A 97 -0.12 -12.55 9.70
N LEU A 98 0.86 -12.40 8.80
CA LEU A 98 0.71 -12.83 7.40
C LEU A 98 0.65 -14.36 7.24
N SER A 99 1.12 -15.12 8.23
CA SER A 99 0.97 -16.58 8.27
C SER A 99 -0.37 -17.04 8.85
N HIS A 100 -1.14 -16.16 9.52
CA HIS A 100 -2.46 -16.54 10.02
C HIS A 100 -3.42 -16.69 8.83
N PRO A 101 -4.15 -17.82 8.74
CA PRO A 101 -5.15 -17.99 7.72
C PRO A 101 -6.27 -16.96 7.91
N ILE A 102 -6.60 -16.26 6.84
CA ILE A 102 -7.74 -15.34 6.78
C ILE A 102 -8.66 -15.77 5.65
N SER A 103 -9.97 -15.66 5.89
CA SER A 103 -11.01 -16.05 4.92
C SER A 103 -11.14 -15.08 3.73
N LEU A 104 -10.41 -13.96 3.77
CA LEU A 104 -10.37 -12.93 2.74
C LEU A 104 -9.06 -13.01 1.96
N LYS A 105 -9.13 -12.84 0.64
CA LYS A 105 -7.92 -12.69 -0.18
C LYS A 105 -7.20 -11.40 0.20
N LEU A 106 -5.92 -11.48 0.54
CA LEU A 106 -5.12 -10.31 0.88
C LEU A 106 -4.52 -9.68 -0.38
N PHE A 107 -4.76 -8.39 -0.57
CA PHE A 107 -4.06 -7.55 -1.55
C PHE A 107 -3.19 -6.54 -0.83
N ILE A 108 -1.94 -6.40 -1.28
CA ILE A 108 -1.09 -5.24 -1.01
C ILE A 108 -1.13 -4.30 -2.22
N PHE A 109 -0.65 -3.07 -2.05
CA PHE A 109 -0.71 -2.02 -3.09
C PHE A 109 -0.33 -2.52 -4.50
N ASN A 110 0.82 -3.17 -4.64
CA ASN A 110 1.29 -3.66 -5.95
C ASN A 110 0.39 -4.76 -6.53
N THR A 111 -0.05 -5.72 -5.70
CA THR A 111 -0.95 -6.78 -6.17
C THR A 111 -2.33 -6.25 -6.51
N LEU A 112 -2.78 -5.19 -5.82
CA LEU A 112 -4.02 -4.51 -6.16
C LEU A 112 -3.88 -3.84 -7.53
N LEU A 113 -2.78 -3.12 -7.78
CA LEU A 113 -2.50 -2.54 -9.09
C LEU A 113 -2.48 -3.57 -10.22
N ASP A 114 -1.87 -4.75 -9.98
CA ASP A 114 -1.86 -5.83 -10.98
C ASP A 114 -3.26 -6.40 -11.26
N THR A 115 -4.18 -6.34 -10.29
CA THR A 115 -5.58 -6.76 -10.45
C THR A 115 -6.50 -5.67 -10.99
N LEU A 116 -6.15 -4.41 -10.78
CA LEU A 116 -6.84 -3.29 -11.38
C LEU A 116 -6.47 -3.33 -12.86
N ASP A 117 -7.46 -3.62 -13.70
CA ASP A 117 -7.33 -3.45 -15.15
C ASP A 117 -7.20 -1.95 -15.43
N CYS A 118 -6.00 -1.42 -15.17
CA CYS A 118 -5.60 -0.05 -15.45
C CYS A 118 -5.40 0.07 -16.95
N LEU A 119 -6.48 -0.15 -17.70
CA LEU A 119 -6.60 0.29 -19.08
C LEU A 119 -6.05 1.71 -19.13
N ALA A 120 -5.19 2.01 -20.10
CA ALA A 120 -4.60 3.34 -20.27
C ALA A 120 -5.65 4.46 -20.15
N ASN A 121 -6.89 4.17 -20.58
CA ASN A 121 -8.06 5.03 -20.47
C ASN A 121 -8.50 5.37 -19.04
N LEU A 122 -8.28 4.51 -18.04
CA LEU A 122 -8.61 4.80 -16.63
C LEU A 122 -7.65 5.85 -16.06
N LEU A 123 -6.36 5.73 -16.37
CA LEU A 123 -5.34 6.67 -15.93
C LEU A 123 -5.55 8.04 -16.59
N GLU A 124 -5.89 8.05 -17.88
CA GLU A 124 -6.34 9.28 -18.56
C GLU A 124 -7.61 9.87 -17.92
N LYS A 125 -8.60 9.05 -17.58
CA LYS A 125 -9.82 9.50 -16.88
C LYS A 125 -9.52 10.05 -15.49
N PHE A 126 -8.60 9.43 -14.73
CA PHE A 126 -8.14 9.92 -13.43
C PHE A 126 -7.45 11.28 -13.56
N LEU A 127 -6.58 11.44 -14.56
CA LEU A 127 -5.92 12.72 -14.87
C LEU A 127 -6.92 13.81 -15.29
N GLN A 128 -8.13 13.45 -15.71
CA GLN A 128 -9.19 14.41 -16.01
C GLN A 128 -10.02 14.84 -14.79
N LEU A 129 -9.87 14.20 -13.63
CA LEU A 129 -10.54 14.62 -12.41
C LEU A 129 -10.00 15.99 -11.94
N LEU A 130 -10.90 16.81 -11.41
CA LEU A 130 -10.63 18.19 -10.97
C LEU A 130 -9.35 18.37 -10.15
N PRO A 131 -9.04 17.52 -9.15
CA PRO A 131 -7.82 17.70 -8.35
C PRO A 131 -6.55 17.60 -9.19
N PHE A 132 -6.50 16.68 -10.15
CA PHE A 132 -5.33 16.47 -10.99
C PHE A 132 -5.20 17.51 -12.10
N LYS A 133 -6.32 18.03 -12.62
CA LYS A 133 -6.32 19.20 -13.52
C LYS A 133 -5.77 20.43 -12.82
N ALA A 134 -6.24 20.73 -11.60
CA ALA A 134 -5.77 21.86 -10.82
C ALA A 134 -4.26 21.78 -10.53
N ILE A 135 -3.75 20.59 -10.17
CA ILE A 135 -2.31 20.38 -9.94
C ILE A 135 -1.50 20.61 -11.23
N LYS A 136 -2.01 20.16 -12.38
CA LYS A 136 -1.33 20.35 -13.67
C LYS A 136 -1.32 21.81 -14.12
N GLU A 137 -2.40 22.54 -13.86
CA GLU A 137 -2.50 23.99 -14.11
C GLU A 137 -1.52 24.75 -13.20
N ILE A 138 -1.45 24.40 -11.91
CA ILE A 138 -0.48 25.01 -10.97
C ILE A 138 0.96 24.76 -11.41
N ASP A 139 1.31 23.53 -11.82
CA ASP A 139 2.65 23.20 -12.32
C ASP A 139 3.00 23.98 -13.61
N GLN A 140 2.02 24.16 -14.52
CA GLN A 140 2.20 25.01 -15.71
C GLN A 140 2.40 26.48 -15.34
N MET A 141 1.60 27.01 -14.41
CA MET A 141 1.74 28.39 -13.94
C MET A 141 3.12 28.62 -13.30
N MET A 142 3.60 27.69 -12.46
CA MET A 142 4.92 27.76 -11.86
C MET A 142 6.05 27.69 -12.90
N LYS A 143 5.91 26.88 -13.95
CA LYS A 143 6.88 26.81 -15.06
C LYS A 143 6.91 28.08 -15.90
N VAL A 144 5.77 28.71 -16.15
CA VAL A 144 5.68 29.99 -16.87
C VAL A 144 6.31 31.10 -16.04
N GLN A 145 6.04 31.16 -14.74
CA GLN A 145 6.58 32.16 -13.83
C GLN A 145 8.10 32.04 -13.63
N ASN A 146 8.63 30.81 -13.57
CA ASN A 146 10.07 30.59 -13.53
C ASN A 146 10.77 30.99 -14.84
N LYS A 147 10.07 30.88 -15.97
CA LYS A 147 10.59 31.26 -17.30
C LYS A 147 10.54 32.78 -17.54
N SER A 148 9.54 33.48 -17.00
CA SER A 148 9.50 34.95 -17.01
C SER A 148 10.57 35.55 -16.10
N ASN A 149 10.76 34.99 -14.90
CA ASN A 149 11.79 35.46 -13.97
C ASN A 149 13.24 35.25 -14.46
N THR A 150 13.46 34.37 -15.43
CA THR A 150 14.78 34.18 -16.07
C THR A 150 15.01 35.11 -17.26
N LEU A 151 13.97 35.75 -17.79
CA LEU A 151 14.06 36.71 -18.90
C LEU A 151 14.16 38.17 -18.45
N ASP A 152 13.89 38.47 -17.17
CA ASP A 152 14.00 39.80 -16.57
C ASP A 152 15.34 40.04 -15.83
N LEU A 153 16.33 39.16 -16.03
CA LEU A 153 17.67 39.23 -15.41
C LEU A 153 18.81 39.46 -16.42
N ASP A 154 18.49 39.75 -17.68
CA ASP A 154 19.46 40.18 -18.72
C ASP A 154 19.32 41.67 -19.06
#